data_AF-A0A7G6YJD5-F1
#
_entry.id   AF-A0A7G6YJD5-F1
#
_cell.length_a   1.000
_cell.length_b   1.000
_cell.length_c   1.000
_cell.angle_alpha   90.00
_cell.angle_beta   90.00
_cell.angle_gamma   90.00
#
_symmetry.space_group_name_H-M   'P 1'
#
loop_
_entity.id
_entity.type
_entity.pdbx_description
1 polymer ?
#
loop_
_entity_poly.entity_id
_entity_poly.type
_entity_poly.pdbx_seq_one_letter_code
_entity_poly.pdbx_strand_id
1 'polypeptide(L)'
;MAYTRSASAQRLIDAAHTKLLCYYHDGNTRTWWGRSALPDNRRAANPYAIELKRHQRYVKKEAASIKVAIIYDKRTGHELHRFSKGNWA
;
A
#
# COMPACT_ATOMS: atom_id res chain seq x y z
N MET A 1 -12.14 20.48 6.35
CA MET A 1 -10.79 20.63 6.95
C MET A 1 -9.81 19.75 6.21
N ALA A 2 -8.86 20.34 5.48
CA ALA A 2 -7.75 19.57 4.90
C ALA A 2 -6.76 19.27 6.03
N TYR A 3 -6.59 18.00 6.40
CA TYR A 3 -5.54 17.58 7.32
C TYR A 3 -4.19 17.74 6.61
N THR A 4 -3.47 18.82 6.92
CA THR A 4 -2.10 19.00 6.45
C THR A 4 -1.20 18.01 7.19
N ARG A 5 -0.57 17.11 6.45
CA ARG A 5 0.39 16.14 7.01
C ARG A 5 1.62 16.87 7.52
N SER A 6 2.27 16.34 8.56
CA SER A 6 3.57 16.83 8.98
C SER A 6 4.61 16.66 7.86
N ALA A 7 5.64 17.50 7.83
CA ALA A 7 6.71 17.42 6.83
C ALA A 7 7.42 16.05 6.83
N SER A 8 7.57 15.42 7.99
CA SER A 8 8.13 14.08 8.12
C SER A 8 7.22 13.00 7.51
N ALA A 9 5.91 13.10 7.74
CA ALA A 9 4.93 12.20 7.12
C ALA A 9 4.88 12.38 5.60
N GLN A 10 4.99 13.61 5.11
CA GLN A 10 5.04 13.88 3.67
C GLN A 10 6.29 13.27 3.02
N ARG A 11 7.47 13.43 3.62
CA ARG A 11 8.71 12.80 3.12
C ARG A 11 8.63 11.27 3.04
N LEU A 12 8.00 10.62 4.02
CA LEU A 12 7.78 9.17 4.00
C LEU A 12 6.86 8.75 2.86
N ILE A 13 5.81 9.51 2.62
CA ILE A 13 4.91 9.28 1.49
C ILE A 13 5.67 9.46 0.18
N ASP A 14 6.44 10.54 0.04
CA ASP A 14 7.22 10.86 -1.15
C ASP A 14 8.20 9.75 -1.51
N ALA A 15 8.89 9.20 -0.51
CA ALA A 15 9.83 8.09 -0.66
C ALA A 15 9.17 6.70 -0.82
N ALA A 16 7.86 6.56 -0.64
CA ALA A 16 7.19 5.26 -0.74
C ALA A 16 7.18 4.72 -2.17
N HIS A 17 7.51 3.43 -2.33
CA HIS A 17 7.41 2.74 -3.62
C HIS A 17 6.00 2.19 -3.90
N THR A 18 5.27 1.80 -2.84
CA THR A 18 3.94 1.21 -2.97
C THR A 18 2.88 2.04 -2.26
N LYS A 19 1.65 1.94 -2.76
CA LYS A 19 0.43 2.49 -2.17
C LYS A 19 -0.61 1.39 -2.06
N LEU A 20 -1.11 1.12 -0.87
CA LEU A 20 -2.24 0.23 -0.64
C LEU A 20 -3.52 1.06 -0.45
N LEU A 21 -4.55 0.77 -1.23
CA LEU A 21 -5.91 1.29 -1.08
C LEU A 21 -6.82 0.16 -0.63
N CYS A 22 -7.50 0.33 0.51
CA CYS A 22 -8.49 -0.61 1.01
C CYS A 22 -9.88 0.02 0.98
N TYR A 23 -10.82 -0.64 0.31
CA TYR A 23 -12.25 -0.34 0.31
C TYR A 23 -12.94 -1.35 1.22
N TYR A 24 -13.60 -0.85 2.27
CA TYR A 24 -14.26 -1.66 3.28
C TYR A 24 -15.73 -1.88 2.94
N HIS A 25 -16.34 -2.89 3.55
CA HIS A 25 -17.76 -3.21 3.34
C HIS A 25 -18.72 -2.12 3.87
N ASP A 26 -18.27 -1.33 4.84
CA ASP A 26 -18.99 -0.20 5.43
C ASP A 26 -18.94 1.08 4.55
N GLY A 27 -18.30 1.01 3.38
CA GLY A 27 -18.12 2.16 2.48
C GLY A 27 -16.90 3.03 2.80
N ASN A 28 -16.17 2.76 3.89
CA ASN A 28 -14.95 3.48 4.21
C ASN A 28 -13.81 3.11 3.26
N THR A 29 -12.89 4.05 3.07
CA THR A 29 -11.66 3.84 2.31
C THR A 29 -10.46 4.25 3.15
N ARG A 30 -9.41 3.42 3.18
CA ARG A 30 -8.13 3.76 3.83
C ARG A 30 -6.98 3.59 2.87
N THR A 31 -6.00 4.49 2.96
CA THR A 31 -4.77 4.44 2.16
C THR A 31 -3.57 4.25 3.08
N TRP A 32 -2.70 3.32 2.70
CA TRP A 32 -1.44 3.06 3.36
C TRP A 32 -0.29 3.25 2.38
N TRP A 33 0.80 3.81 2.85
CA TRP A 33 2.01 4.04 2.05
C TRP A 33 3.10 3.10 2.52
N GLY A 34 3.85 2.53 1.58
CA GLY A 34 5.01 1.71 1.90
C GLY A 34 6.03 2.51 2.71
N ARG A 35 6.67 1.89 3.71
CA ARG A 35 7.59 2.57 4.64
C ARG A 35 9.07 2.40 4.30
N SER A 36 9.39 1.46 3.41
CA SER A 36 10.76 1.27 2.95
C SER A 36 11.19 2.36 1.99
N ALA A 37 12.10 3.22 2.45
CA ALA A 37 13.03 3.94 1.61
C ALA A 37 14.24 3.03 1.36
N LEU A 38 14.07 1.97 0.57
CA LEU A 38 15.25 1.23 0.11
C LEU A 38 15.97 2.13 -0.90
N PRO A 39 17.25 2.46 -0.69
CA PRO A 39 18.03 3.18 -1.68
C PRO A 39 17.94 2.47 -3.04
N ASP A 40 17.69 3.21 -4.13
CA ASP A 40 17.53 2.66 -5.49
C ASP A 40 18.76 1.83 -5.95
N ASN A 41 19.90 1.95 -5.26
CA ASN A 41 21.16 1.22 -5.46
C ASN A 41 21.33 -0.06 -4.61
N ARG A 42 20.43 -0.34 -3.64
CA ARG A 42 20.29 -1.64 -2.95
C ARG A 42 19.05 -2.38 -3.44
N ARG A 43 18.87 -2.45 -4.76
CA ARG A 43 17.82 -3.28 -5.36
C ARG A 43 18.06 -4.74 -5.01
N ALA A 44 17.37 -5.21 -3.98
CA ALA A 44 16.88 -6.58 -4.02
C ALA A 44 16.20 -6.79 -5.39
N ALA A 45 16.26 -8.00 -5.94
CA ALA A 45 15.69 -8.33 -7.27
C ALA A 45 14.25 -7.82 -7.49
N ASN A 46 13.50 -7.57 -6.41
CA ASN A 46 12.25 -6.83 -6.43
C ASN A 46 12.23 -5.75 -5.30
N PRO A 47 12.21 -4.44 -5.63
CA PRO A 47 12.20 -3.36 -4.63
C PRO A 47 10.90 -3.29 -3.82
N TYR A 48 9.82 -3.91 -4.28
CA TYR A 48 8.51 -3.92 -3.63
C TYR A 48 8.35 -5.06 -2.63
N ALA A 49 9.20 -6.10 -2.65
CA ALA A 49 8.94 -7.39 -2.00
C ALA A 49 8.59 -7.30 -0.50
N ILE A 50 9.27 -6.42 0.26
CA ILE A 50 8.99 -6.25 1.70
C ILE A 50 7.64 -5.56 1.91
N GLU A 51 7.36 -4.50 1.16
CA GLU A 51 6.12 -3.73 1.31
C GLU A 51 4.90 -4.49 0.78
N LEU A 52 5.06 -5.26 -0.31
CA LEU A 52 4.04 -6.20 -0.78
C LEU A 52 3.65 -7.18 0.33
N LYS A 53 4.63 -7.83 0.98
CA LYS A 53 4.37 -8.76 2.09
C LYS A 53 3.66 -8.08 3.26
N ARG A 54 4.04 -6.83 3.60
CA ARG A 54 3.41 -6.06 4.69
C ARG A 54 1.96 -5.72 4.37
N HIS A 55 1.71 -5.19 3.17
CA HIS A 55 0.36 -4.87 2.70
C HIS A 55 -0.51 -6.13 2.64
N GLN A 56 0.02 -7.21 2.06
CA GLN A 56 -0.68 -8.50 1.99
C GLN A 56 -1.03 -9.04 3.39
N ARG A 57 -0.10 -8.96 4.35
CA ARG A 57 -0.35 -9.38 5.73
C ARG A 57 -1.43 -8.54 6.40
N TYR A 58 -1.39 -7.22 6.22
CA TYR A 58 -2.42 -6.32 6.77
C TYR A 58 -3.80 -6.66 6.23
N VAL A 59 -3.96 -6.74 4.91
CA VAL A 59 -5.24 -7.06 4.27
C VAL A 59 -5.70 -8.47 4.65
N LYS A 60 -4.80 -9.46 4.73
CA LYS A 60 -5.16 -10.81 5.18
C LYS A 60 -5.73 -10.81 6.60
N LYS A 61 -5.15 -10.02 7.51
CA LYS A 61 -5.66 -9.87 8.88
C LYS A 61 -7.05 -9.23 8.90
N GLU A 62 -7.25 -8.21 8.08
CA GLU A 62 -8.50 -7.44 8.01
C GLU A 62 -9.46 -7.95 6.93
N ALA A 63 -9.23 -9.15 6.39
CA ALA A 63 -9.90 -9.63 5.17
C ALA A 63 -11.43 -9.65 5.29
N ALA A 64 -11.96 -9.93 6.48
CA ALA A 64 -13.39 -9.96 6.74
C ALA A 64 -14.08 -8.60 6.62
N SER A 65 -13.34 -7.49 6.82
CA SER A 65 -13.89 -6.13 6.73
C SER A 65 -13.63 -5.46 5.38
N ILE A 66 -12.72 -6.01 4.57
CA ILE A 66 -12.27 -5.45 3.31
C ILE A 66 -13.07 -6.06 2.14
N LYS A 67 -13.77 -5.21 1.39
CA LYS A 67 -14.44 -5.58 0.14
C LYS A 67 -13.45 -5.76 -0.99
N VAL A 68 -12.53 -4.80 -1.14
CA VAL A 68 -11.48 -4.78 -2.16
C VAL A 68 -10.24 -4.11 -1.56
N ALA A 69 -9.05 -4.66 -1.82
CA ALA A 69 -7.81 -3.92 -1.61
C ALA A 69 -6.93 -3.95 -2.86
N ILE A 70 -6.22 -2.86 -3.13
CA ILE A 70 -5.37 -2.76 -4.32
C ILE A 70 -4.02 -2.19 -3.90
N ILE A 71 -2.95 -2.87 -4.30
CA ILE A 71 -1.58 -2.40 -4.12
C ILE A 71 -1.11 -1.86 -5.45
N TYR A 72 -0.67 -0.61 -5.45
CA TYR A 72 -0.11 0.08 -6.60
C TYR A 72 1.37 0.33 -6.42
N ASP A 73 2.10 0.38 -7.53
CA ASP A 73 3.34 1.13 -7.62
C ASP A 73 2.98 2.64 -7.62
N LYS A 74 3.53 3.37 -6.65
CA LYS A 74 3.26 4.80 -6.50
C LYS A 74 3.85 5.63 -7.65
N ARG A 75 5.01 5.24 -8.19
CA ARG A 75 5.72 6.02 -9.22
C ARG A 75 5.00 5.91 -10.55
N THR A 76 4.57 4.71 -10.92
CA THR A 76 3.98 4.44 -12.24
C THR A 76 2.45 4.43 -12.21
N GLY A 77 1.84 4.25 -11.03
CA GLY A 77 0.39 4.09 -10.89
C GLY A 77 -0.10 2.70 -11.29
N HIS A 78 0.78 1.77 -11.69
CA HIS A 78 0.39 0.42 -12.05
C HIS A 78 -0.11 -0.37 -10.85
N GLU A 79 -1.19 -1.10 -11.06
CA GLU A 79 -1.69 -2.09 -10.11
C GLU A 79 -0.70 -3.26 -10.06
N LEU A 80 -0.18 -3.55 -8.88
CA LEU A 80 0.71 -4.68 -8.62
C LEU A 80 -0.08 -5.91 -8.18
N HIS A 81 -1.10 -5.72 -7.35
CA HIS A 81 -1.92 -6.79 -6.80
C HIS A 81 -3.31 -6.30 -6.40
N ARG A 82 -4.29 -7.19 -6.49
CA ARG A 82 -5.67 -6.93 -6.07
C ARG A 82 -6.19 -8.02 -5.15
N PHE A 83 -6.65 -7.63 -3.99
CA PHE A 83 -7.45 -8.47 -3.12
C PHE A 83 -8.93 -8.25 -3.42
N SER A 84 -9.64 -9.30 -3.77
CA SER A 84 -11.09 -9.29 -3.90
C SER A 84 -11.66 -10.69 -3.68
N LYS A 85 -12.91 -10.78 -3.23
CA LYS A 85 -13.58 -12.08 -2.98
C LYS A 85 -12.73 -13.02 -2.09
N GLY A 86 -12.02 -12.48 -1.11
CA GLY A 86 -11.19 -13.25 -0.17
C GLY A 86 -9.81 -13.69 -0.68
N ASN A 87 -9.43 -13.36 -1.93
CA ASN A 87 -8.19 -13.84 -2.54
C ASN A 87 -7.39 -12.71 -3.20
N TRP A 88 -6.08 -12.92 -3.34
CA TRP A 88 -5.18 -12.06 -4.11
C TRP A 88 -5.11 -12.52 -5.57
N ALA A 89 -5.17 -11.56 -6.49
CA ALA A 89 -4.90 -11.69 -7.92
C ALA A 89 -3.70 -10.80 -8.29
#